data_AF-A0A2G8RBC8-F1
#
_entry.id   AF-A0A2G8RBC8-F1
#
_cell.length_a   1.000
_cell.length_b   1.000
_cell.length_c   1.000
_cell.angle_alpha   90.00
_cell.angle_beta   90.00
_cell.angle_gamma   90.00
#
_symmetry.space_group_name_H-M   'P 1'
#
loop_
_entity.id
_entity.type
_entity.pdbx_description
1 polymer ?
#
loop_
_entity_poly.entity_id
_entity_poly.type
_entity_poly.pdbx_seq_one_letter_code
_entity_poly.pdbx_strand_id
1 'polypeptide(L)' 'MAFIKLRDFDERTEEVLGAEALVGRASAHFAGYRAGQIIFIQPPAIQGLGNSSGFSMYLGNQRVRSAEFAHQRCG' A
#
# COMPACT_ATOMS: atom_id res chain seq x y z
N MET A 1 8.19 0.78 -8.72
CA MET A 1 7.40 1.80 -8.00
C MET A 1 7.70 3.14 -8.67
N ALA A 2 6.67 3.90 -9.04
CA ALA A 2 6.84 5.18 -9.72
C ALA A 2 6.33 6.32 -8.81
N PHE A 3 7.03 7.46 -8.82
CA PHE A 3 6.65 8.64 -8.05
C PHE A 3 6.12 9.70 -9.02
N ILE A 4 4.91 10.19 -8.75
CA ILE A 4 4.25 11.20 -9.58
C ILE A 4 4.28 12.51 -8.81
N LYS A 5 5.01 13.51 -9.32
CA LYS A 5 5.01 14.86 -8.76
C LYS A 5 3.74 15.59 -9.23
N LEU A 6 2.91 16.01 -8.28
CA LEU A 6 1.75 16.85 -8.55
C LEU A 6 2.16 18.31 -8.73
N ARG A 7 1.30 19.09 -9.40
CA ARG A 7 1.40 20.56 -9.43
C ARG A 7 1.28 21.14 -8.03
N ASP A 8 1.63 22.41 -7.90
CA ASP A 8 1.54 23.13 -6.64
C ASP A 8 0.12 23.05 -6.03
N PHE A 9 0.01 23.18 -4.71
CA PHE A 9 -1.29 23.15 -4.04
C PHE A 9 -2.14 24.36 -4.41
N ASP A 10 -1.52 25.52 -4.63
CA ASP A 10 -2.23 26.75 -4.98
C ASP A 10 -2.87 26.68 -6.38
N GLU A 11 -2.34 25.82 -7.26
CA GLU A 11 -2.90 25.56 -8.59
C GLU A 11 -4.01 24.48 -8.59
N ARG A 12 -4.31 23.88 -7.42
CA ARG A 12 -5.29 22.80 -7.25
C ARG A 12 -6.46 23.28 -6.40
N THR A 13 -7.19 24.25 -6.91
CA THR A 13 -8.32 24.89 -6.22
C THR A 13 -9.61 24.07 -6.27
N GLU A 14 -9.74 23.15 -7.24
CA GLU A 14 -10.90 22.27 -7.37
C GLU A 14 -10.69 20.95 -6.62
N GLU A 15 -11.74 20.47 -5.96
CA GLU A 15 -11.72 19.22 -5.16
C GLU A 15 -11.30 17.99 -6.00
N VAL A 16 -11.64 17.99 -7.30
CA VAL A 16 -11.26 16.93 -8.24
C VAL A 16 -9.75 16.84 -8.51
N LEU A 17 -8.99 17.90 -8.18
CA LEU A 17 -7.54 17.96 -8.31
C LEU A 17 -6.82 17.52 -7.01
N GLY A 18 -7.59 17.22 -5.97
CA GLY A 18 -7.10 16.63 -4.73
C GLY A 18 -6.38 15.30 -4.98
N ALA A 19 -5.39 15.01 -4.14
CA ALA A 19 -4.55 13.83 -4.29
C ALA A 19 -5.34 12.52 -4.08
N GLU A 20 -6.32 12.54 -3.17
CA GLU A 20 -7.27 11.44 -2.95
C GLU A 20 -8.20 11.21 -4.16
N ALA A 21 -8.79 12.29 -4.68
CA ALA A 21 -9.64 12.23 -5.88
C ALA A 21 -8.87 11.72 -7.11
N LEU A 22 -7.59 12.08 -7.24
CA LEU A 22 -6.72 11.56 -8.29
C LEU A 22 -6.49 10.04 -8.15
N VAL A 23 -6.19 9.57 -6.94
CA VAL A 23 -6.02 8.13 -6.68
C VAL A 23 -7.29 7.34 -6.95
N GLY A 24 -8.45 7.86 -6.54
CA GLY A 24 -9.74 7.23 -6.82
C GLY A 24 -9.97 7.04 -8.33
N ARG A 25 -9.76 8.10 -9.13
CA ARG A 25 -9.90 8.03 -10.59
C ARG A 25 -8.89 7.10 -11.26
N ALA A 26 -7.62 7.18 -10.86
CA ALA A 26 -6.58 6.33 -11.42
C ALA A 26 -6.86 4.85 -11.11
N SER A 27 -7.24 4.54 -9.87
CA SER A 27 -7.59 3.17 -9.46
C SER A 27 -8.80 2.65 -10.24
N ALA A 28 -9.83 3.46 -10.44
CA ALA A 28 -10.99 3.09 -11.25
C ALA A 28 -10.61 2.82 -12.72
N HIS A 29 -9.73 3.64 -13.30
CA HIS A 29 -9.27 3.47 -14.68
C HIS A 29 -8.50 2.16 -14.88
N PHE A 30 -7.65 1.77 -13.91
CA PHE A 30 -6.81 0.58 -14.00
C PHE A 30 -7.43 -0.67 -13.35
N ALA A 31 -8.63 -0.60 -12.79
CA ALA A 31 -9.31 -1.73 -12.16
C ALA A 31 -9.53 -2.94 -13.10
N GLY A 32 -9.70 -2.69 -14.41
CA GLY A 32 -9.89 -3.72 -15.43
C GLY A 32 -8.61 -4.21 -16.10
N TYR A 33 -7.43 -3.75 -15.66
CA TYR A 33 -6.18 -4.03 -16.38
C TYR A 33 -5.77 -5.51 -16.23
N ARG A 34 -5.73 -6.24 -17.34
CA ARG A 34 -5.53 -7.71 -17.35
C ARG A 34 -4.07 -8.14 -17.22
N ALA A 35 -3.11 -7.28 -17.56
CA ALA A 35 -1.69 -7.66 -17.57
C ALA A 35 -1.01 -7.54 -16.19
N GLY A 36 -1.72 -7.07 -15.17
CA GLY A 36 -1.20 -6.97 -13.80
C GLY A 36 -1.98 -6.00 -12.93
N GLN A 37 -1.73 -6.06 -11.62
CA GLN A 37 -2.35 -5.16 -10.66
C GLN A 37 -1.55 -3.86 -10.56
N ILE A 38 -2.23 -2.73 -10.77
CA ILE A 38 -1.65 -1.39 -10.61
C ILE A 38 -2.30 -0.75 -9.38
N ILE A 39 -1.49 -0.42 -8.38
CA ILE A 39 -1.95 0.14 -7.10
C ILE A 39 -1.44 1.56 -6.96
N PHE A 40 -2.37 2.49 -6.71
CA PHE A 40 -2.06 3.88 -6.39
C PHE A 40 -2.23 4.08 -4.89
N ILE A 41 -1.13 4.40 -4.20
CA ILE A 41 -1.13 4.64 -2.75
C ILE A 41 -0.67 6.07 -2.51
N GLN A 42 -1.41 6.79 -1.67
CA GLN A 42 -0.96 8.07 -1.15
C GLN A 42 0.05 7.86 -0.03
N PRO A 43 1.18 8.59 -0.04
CA PRO A 43 2.13 8.55 1.06
C PRO A 43 1.45 9.01 2.36
N PRO A 44 1.87 8.46 3.53
CA PRO A 44 1.31 8.86 4.81
C PRO A 44 1.61 10.34 5.10
N ALA A 45 0.71 10.98 5.88
CA ALA A 45 0.84 12.39 6.27
C ALA A 45 2.13 12.71 7.03
N ILE A 46 2.74 11.70 7.67
CA ILE A 46 4.02 11.81 8.38
C ILE A 46 5.06 10.96 7.64
N GLN A 47 6.04 11.62 7.04
CA GLN A 47 7.16 10.97 6.36
C GLN A 47 8.07 10.29 7.38
N GLY A 48 8.44 9.02 7.16
CA GLY A 48 9.36 8.26 8.03
C GLY A 48 8.74 7.10 8.82
N LEU A 49 7.41 6.95 8.82
CA LEU A 49 6.71 5.80 9.46
C LEU A 49 6.43 4.62 8.51
N GLY A 50 6.91 4.70 7.27
CA GLY A 50 6.73 3.65 6.26
C GLY A 50 6.41 4.20 4.87
N ASN A 51 6.39 3.30 3.89
CA ASN A 51 6.14 3.62 2.47
C ASN A 51 4.67 3.52 2.06
N SER A 52 3.79 3.09 2.96
CA SER A 52 2.34 2.98 2.76
C SER A 52 1.63 3.71 3.89
N SER A 53 0.55 4.43 3.58
CA SER A 53 -0.43 4.84 4.58
C SER A 53 -1.29 3.63 5.00
N GLY A 54 -1.73 3.59 6.26
CA GLY A 54 -2.54 2.48 6.82
C GLY A 54 -1.78 1.62 7.83
N PHE A 55 -2.04 0.31 7.84
CA PHE A 55 -1.42 -0.67 8.73
C PHE A 55 -0.67 -1.75 7.94
N SER A 56 0.42 -2.27 8.50
CA SER A 56 1.14 -3.44 7.97
C SER A 56 1.17 -4.53 9.03
N MET A 57 0.68 -5.72 8.71
CA MET A 57 0.66 -6.88 9.61
C MET A 57 1.13 -8.12 8.85
N TYR A 58 1.85 -9.00 9.56
CA TYR A 58 2.24 -10.30 9.03
C TYR A 58 1.38 -11.40 9.63
N LEU A 59 0.89 -12.31 8.80
CA LEU A 59 0.18 -13.49 9.26
C LEU A 59 1.18 -14.54 9.73
N GLY A 60 1.26 -14.77 11.04
CA GLY A 60 2.06 -15.85 11.62
C GLY A 60 1.33 -17.19 11.57
N ASN A 61 1.89 -18.19 10.89
CA ASN A 61 1.37 -19.55 10.98
C ASN A 61 1.79 -20.19 12.31
N GLN A 62 0.85 -20.27 13.25
CA GLN A 62 1.06 -20.88 14.56
C GLN A 62 1.24 -22.41 14.54
N ARG A 63 0.84 -23.12 13.47
CA ARG A 63 0.91 -24.59 13.40
C ARG A 63 2.32 -25.09 13.08
N VAL A 64 3.09 -24.38 12.24
CA VAL A 64 4.47 -24.77 11.90
C VAL A 64 5.42 -24.63 13.09
N ARG A 65 5.12 -23.74 14.04
CA ARG A 65 5.90 -23.61 15.28
C ARG A 65 5.80 -24.85 16.18
N SER A 66 4.75 -25.67 16.06
CA SER A 66 4.64 -26.92 16.84
C SER A 66 5.41 -28.09 16.21
N ALA A 67 5.57 -28.10 14.88
CA ALA A 67 6.29 -29.17 14.18
C ALA A 67 7.81 -29.03 14.33
N GLU A 68 8.33 -27.79 14.34
CA GLU A 68 9.75 -27.52 14.56
C GLU A 68 10.14 -27.73 16.04
N PHE A 69 9.27 -27.37 16.98
CA PHE A 69 9.52 -27.60 18.41
C PHE A 69 9.44 -29.08 18.82
N ALA A 70 8.71 -29.91 18.05
CA ALA A 70 8.66 -31.36 18.29
C ALA A 70 9.98 -32.05 17.91
N HIS A 71 10.74 -31.50 16.95
CA HIS A 71 12.02 -32.07 16.54
C HIS A 71 13.20 -31.63 17.42
N GLN A 72 13.14 -30.42 18.01
CA GLN A 72 14.18 -29.91 18.92
C GLN A 72 14.10 -30.45 20.36
N ARG A 73 13.05 -31.21 20.72
CA ARG A 73 12.90 -31.85 22.04
C ARG A 73 13.28 -33.34 22.07
N CYS A 74 13.79 -33.88 20.96
CA CYS A 74 14.31 -35.26 20.87
C CYS A 74 15.84 -35.32 20.60
N GLY A 75 16.59 -34.31 21.04
CA GLY A 75 18.07 -34.33 21.06
C GLY A 75 18.58 -34.19 22.48
#